data_AF-A0A5C9BCM5-F1
#
_entry.id   AF-A0A5C9BCM5-F1
#
_cell.length_a   1.000
_cell.length_b   1.000
_cell.length_c   1.000
_cell.angle_alpha   90.00
_cell.angle_beta   90.00
_cell.angle_gamma   90.00
#
_symmetry.space_group_name_H-M   'P 1'
#
loop_
_entity.id
_entity.type
_entity.pdbx_description
1 polymer ?
#
loop_
_entity_poly.entity_id
_entity_poly.type
_entity_poly.pdbx_seq_one_letter_code
_entity_poly.pdbx_strand_id
1 'polypeptide(L)'
;MIDYLSEFGRRDLQLPPLVPGPRSSLETRFPRIARELAARWRSPGIDFYIDSLLIDTRGDRMGFPADVLEEIMFLAGVRWYLSRTEAPQTMESPRDEFSFCMDGFRRCGGATSWVLT
;
A
#
# COMPACT_ATOMS: atom_id res chain seq x y z
N MET A 1 9.50 -26.54 3.63
CA MET A 1 8.92 -25.37 2.93
C MET A 1 7.42 -25.49 3.15
N ILE A 2 6.90 -24.82 4.17
CA ILE A 2 5.57 -25.13 4.75
C ILE A 2 4.46 -24.49 3.90
N ASP A 3 3.58 -25.32 3.34
CA ASP A 3 2.35 -24.94 2.64
C ASP A 3 1.24 -24.49 3.61
N TYR A 4 1.43 -23.35 4.28
CA TYR A 4 0.42 -22.77 5.19
C TYR A 4 -0.88 -22.33 4.48
N LEU A 5 -0.87 -22.21 3.15
CA LEU A 5 -1.95 -21.60 2.38
C LEU A 5 -2.95 -22.61 1.78
N SER A 6 -2.66 -23.93 1.84
CA SER A 6 -3.52 -24.94 1.23
C SER A 6 -4.64 -25.46 2.14
N GLU A 7 -4.58 -25.23 3.46
CA GLU A 7 -5.55 -25.76 4.43
C GLU A 7 -6.67 -24.78 4.83
N PHE A 8 -6.63 -23.52 4.40
CA PHE A 8 -7.66 -22.52 4.71
C PHE A 8 -9.00 -22.70 3.96
N GLY A 9 -9.16 -23.86 3.30
CA GLY A 9 -10.36 -24.25 2.58
C GLY A 9 -11.47 -24.76 3.50
N ARG A 10 -12.28 -23.84 4.03
CA ARG A 10 -13.71 -24.06 4.33
C ARG A 10 -14.10 -25.17 5.33
N ARG A 11 -13.44 -25.27 6.49
CA ARG A 11 -14.01 -26.01 7.63
C ARG A 11 -13.82 -25.21 8.91
N ASP A 12 -14.93 -24.68 9.39
CA ASP A 12 -15.16 -24.28 10.78
C ASP A 12 -14.23 -23.20 11.35
N LEU A 13 -14.27 -21.99 10.78
CA LEU A 13 -13.71 -20.76 11.39
C LEU A 13 -14.47 -20.38 12.67
N GLN A 14 -14.54 -21.26 13.66
CA GLN A 14 -14.66 -20.85 15.05
C GLN A 14 -13.31 -20.20 15.37
N LEU A 15 -13.18 -18.90 15.05
CA LEU A 15 -12.06 -18.12 15.56
C LEU A 15 -11.99 -18.41 17.07
N PRO A 16 -10.83 -18.81 17.62
CA PRO A 16 -10.71 -18.91 19.08
C PRO A 16 -11.25 -17.61 19.66
N PRO A 17 -11.96 -17.66 20.81
CA PRO A 17 -12.49 -16.44 21.42
C PRO A 17 -11.37 -15.42 21.43
N LEU A 18 -11.63 -14.25 20.82
CA LEU A 18 -10.65 -13.18 20.71
C LEU A 18 -10.35 -12.74 22.15
N VAL A 19 -9.40 -13.42 22.79
CA VAL A 19 -8.83 -12.98 24.06
C VAL A 19 -8.27 -11.61 23.72
N PRO A 20 -8.72 -10.53 24.37
CA PRO A 20 -8.16 -9.22 24.12
C PRO A 20 -6.67 -9.31 24.38
N GLY A 21 -5.90 -9.30 23.29
CA GLY A 21 -4.45 -9.24 23.38
C GLY A 21 -4.05 -7.93 24.05
N PRO A 22 -2.77 -7.80 24.45
CA PRO A 22 -2.24 -6.50 24.80
C PRO A 22 -2.53 -5.52 23.66
N ARG A 23 -3.03 -4.33 24.00
CA ARG A 23 -3.32 -3.29 23.01
C ARG A 23 -2.05 -2.92 22.27
N SER A 24 -2.18 -2.64 20.99
CA SER A 24 -1.04 -2.22 20.18
C SER A 24 -0.56 -0.83 20.61
N SER A 25 0.66 -0.46 20.20
CA SER A 25 1.22 0.87 20.49
C SER A 25 0.41 1.96 19.80
N LEU A 26 -0.09 1.67 18.59
CA LEU A 26 -1.02 2.54 17.86
C LEU A 26 -2.34 2.74 18.61
N GLU A 27 -2.95 1.68 19.12
CA GLU A 27 -4.20 1.76 19.90
C GLU A 27 -4.02 2.53 21.20
N THR A 28 -2.87 2.37 21.85
CA THR A 28 -2.57 3.00 23.14
C THR A 28 -2.27 4.49 22.99
N ARG A 29 -1.47 4.86 21.99
CA ARG A 29 -0.96 6.24 21.82
C ARG A 29 -1.84 7.08 20.90
N PHE A 30 -2.46 6.46 19.90
CA PHE A 30 -3.27 7.12 18.88
C PHE A 30 -4.63 6.43 18.70
N PRO A 31 -5.48 6.35 19.75
CA PRO A 31 -6.74 5.62 19.70
C PRO A 31 -7.71 6.14 18.63
N ARG A 32 -7.63 7.43 18.29
CA ARG A 32 -8.41 8.02 17.19
C ARG A 32 -8.01 7.42 15.85
N ILE A 33 -6.72 7.28 15.57
CA ILE A 33 -6.21 6.71 14.32
C ILE A 33 -6.59 5.24 14.22
N ALA A 34 -6.40 4.47 15.30
CA ALA A 34 -6.78 3.05 15.35
C ALA A 34 -8.28 2.85 15.05
N ARG A 35 -9.14 3.69 15.64
CA ARG A 35 -10.59 3.62 15.40
C ARG A 35 -10.95 3.97 13.95
N GLU A 36 -10.32 4.99 13.36
CA GLU A 36 -10.55 5.34 11.95
C GLU A 36 -10.06 4.24 11.00
N LEU A 37 -8.91 3.63 11.28
CA LEU A 37 -8.42 2.48 10.52
C LEU A 37 -9.42 1.32 10.58
N ALA A 38 -9.90 0.96 11.77
CA ALA A 38 -10.87 -0.12 11.95
C ALA A 38 -12.20 0.19 11.23
N ALA A 39 -12.70 1.43 11.35
CA ALA A 39 -13.96 1.84 10.72
C ALA A 39 -13.87 1.85 9.19
N ARG A 40 -12.71 2.24 8.63
CA ARG A 40 -12.51 2.41 7.20
C ARG A 40 -11.88 1.19 6.53
N TRP A 41 -11.46 0.16 7.27
CA TRP A 41 -10.61 -0.93 6.74
C TRP A 41 -11.16 -1.60 5.47
N ARG A 42 -12.48 -1.75 5.37
CA ARG A 42 -13.18 -2.33 4.21
C ARG A 42 -13.68 -1.30 3.19
N SER A 43 -13.47 -0.02 3.45
CA SER A 43 -13.86 1.07 2.58
C SER A 43 -12.80 1.29 1.50
N PRO A 44 -13.18 1.64 0.26
CA PRO A 44 -12.21 2.02 -0.78
C PRO A 44 -11.36 3.25 -0.39
N GLY A 45 -11.81 4.06 0.57
CA GLY A 45 -11.05 5.23 1.04
C GLY A 45 -9.92 4.92 2.02
N ILE A 46 -9.69 3.65 2.38
CA ILE A 46 -8.65 3.28 3.35
C ILE A 46 -7.25 3.55 2.83
N ASP A 47 -7.00 3.32 1.54
CA ASP A 47 -5.69 3.47 0.93
C ASP A 47 -5.22 4.93 1.02
N PHE A 48 -6.09 5.87 0.64
CA PHE A 48 -5.85 7.30 0.79
C PHE A 48 -5.64 7.71 2.25
N TYR A 49 -6.36 7.08 3.19
CA TYR A 49 -6.20 7.39 4.60
C TYR A 49 -4.84 6.92 5.12
N ILE A 50 -4.40 5.70 4.80
CA ILE A 50 -3.08 5.17 5.16
C ILE A 50 -1.98 6.04 4.54
N ASP A 51 -2.11 6.41 3.27
CA ASP A 51 -1.16 7.29 2.59
C ASP A 51 -1.07 8.66 3.29
N SER A 52 -2.20 9.21 3.75
CA SER A 52 -2.20 10.48 4.49
C SER A 52 -1.53 10.42 5.88
N LEU A 53 -1.34 9.20 6.42
CA LEU A 53 -0.60 8.98 7.66
C LEU A 53 0.91 8.86 7.38
N LEU A 54 1.29 8.28 6.24
CA LEU A 54 2.68 8.00 5.88
C LEU A 54 3.35 9.15 5.11
N ILE A 55 2.60 9.85 4.27
CA ILE A 55 3.10 10.91 3.39
C ILE A 55 2.83 12.27 4.03
N ASP A 56 3.90 13.00 4.33
CA ASP A 56 3.79 14.39 4.78
C ASP A 56 3.47 15.30 3.59
N THR A 57 2.31 15.97 3.66
CA THR A 57 1.87 16.96 2.66
C THR A 57 1.79 18.37 3.23
N ARG A 58 2.14 18.56 4.51
CA ARG A 58 1.86 19.81 5.25
C ARG A 58 3.10 20.42 5.92
N GLY A 59 4.18 19.65 6.12
CA GLY A 59 5.50 20.15 6.50
C GLY A 59 5.69 20.53 7.96
N ASP A 60 4.68 20.33 8.81
CA ASP A 60 4.68 20.78 10.22
C ASP A 60 4.31 19.65 11.21
N ARG A 61 4.64 18.40 10.88
CA ARG A 61 4.40 17.23 11.75
C ARG A 61 5.69 16.67 12.33
N MET A 62 5.63 16.31 13.62
CA MET A 62 6.72 15.67 14.38
C MET A 62 6.96 14.19 14.02
N GLY A 63 6.26 13.66 13.02
CA GLY A 63 6.27 12.24 12.67
C GLY A 63 5.59 11.33 13.70
N PHE A 64 5.62 10.02 13.44
CA PHE A 64 5.21 9.01 14.41
C PHE A 64 6.42 8.44 15.16
N PRO A 65 6.25 8.05 16.43
CA PRO A 65 7.18 7.18 17.11
C PRO A 65 7.44 5.89 16.31
N ALA A 66 8.65 5.33 16.39
CA ALA A 66 9.06 4.19 15.57
C ALA A 66 8.15 2.96 15.71
N ASP A 67 7.74 2.64 16.94
CA ASP A 67 6.79 1.57 17.28
C ASP A 67 5.44 1.75 16.57
N VAL A 68 4.96 2.99 16.50
CA VAL A 68 3.68 3.30 15.84
C VAL A 68 3.82 3.32 14.33
N LEU A 69 4.94 3.85 13.82
CA LEU A 69 5.22 3.86 12.39
C LEU A 69 5.33 2.44 11.83
N GLU A 70 6.02 1.54 12.54
CA GLU A 70 6.14 0.13 12.16
C GLU A 70 4.77 -0.54 12.04
N GLU A 71 3.88 -0.32 13.02
CA GLU A 71 2.50 -0.83 12.97
C GLU A 71 1.73 -0.28 11.76
N ILE A 72 1.84 1.02 11.46
CA ILE A 72 1.16 1.63 10.30
C ILE A 72 1.72 1.08 8.98
N MET A 73 3.04 0.93 8.87
CA MET A 73 3.69 0.34 7.69
C MET A 73 3.29 -1.12 7.47
N PHE A 74 3.19 -1.89 8.55
CA PHE A 74 2.67 -3.25 8.51
C PHE A 74 1.24 -3.30 7.95
N LEU A 75 0.35 -2.43 8.45
CA LEU A 75 -1.03 -2.34 7.97
C LEU A 75 -1.09 -1.94 6.48
N ALA A 76 -0.23 -1.01 6.04
CA ALA A 76 -0.11 -0.65 4.63
C ALA A 76 0.28 -1.85 3.76
N GLY A 77 1.25 -2.65 4.21
CA GLY A 77 1.67 -3.88 3.53
C GLY A 77 0.56 -4.93 3.44
N VAL A 78 -0.19 -5.14 4.53
CA VAL A 78 -1.36 -6.03 4.56
C VAL A 78 -2.41 -5.55 3.55
N ARG A 79 -2.74 -4.27 3.55
CA ARG A 79 -3.73 -3.69 2.64
C ARG A 79 -3.32 -3.84 1.17
N TRP A 80 -2.07 -3.54 0.85
CA TRP A 80 -1.50 -3.74 -0.47
C TRP A 80 -1.61 -5.20 -0.93
N TYR A 81 -1.32 -6.15 -0.05
CA TYR A 81 -1.41 -7.57 -0.37
C TYR A 81 -2.86 -7.96 -0.70
N LEU A 82 -3.81 -7.54 0.14
CA LEU A 82 -5.23 -7.83 -0.05
C LEU A 82 -5.75 -7.23 -1.36
N SER A 83 -5.38 -5.99 -1.68
CA SER A 83 -5.81 -5.32 -2.92
C SER A 83 -5.39 -6.07 -4.19
N ARG A 84 -4.26 -6.78 -4.16
CA ARG A 84 -3.76 -7.58 -5.29
C ARG A 84 -4.45 -8.94 -5.39
N THR A 85 -4.81 -9.53 -4.26
CA THR A 85 -5.53 -10.80 -4.23
C THR A 85 -7.00 -10.66 -4.62
N GLU A 86 -7.57 -9.47 -4.44
CA GLU A 86 -8.97 -9.17 -4.74
C GLU A 86 -9.20 -8.78 -6.21
N ALA A 87 -8.15 -8.47 -6.97
CA ALA A 87 -8.26 -8.12 -8.39
C ALA A 87 -8.50 -9.38 -9.26
N PRO A 88 -9.59 -9.45 -10.04
CA PRO A 88 -9.73 -10.46 -11.10
C PRO A 88 -8.58 -10.30 -12.08
N GLN A 89 -7.99 -11.42 -12.53
CA GLN A 89 -6.90 -11.44 -13.51
C GLN A 89 -7.34 -11.01 -14.91
N THR A 90 -7.70 -9.75 -15.08
CA THR A 90 -7.90 -9.13 -16.39
C THR A 90 -7.07 -7.85 -16.44
N MET A 91 -5.76 -8.02 -16.35
CA MET A 91 -4.82 -6.99 -16.77
C MET A 91 -4.16 -7.51 -18.06
N GLU A 92 -4.79 -7.21 -19.19
CA GLU A 92 -4.09 -7.10 -20.46
C GLU A 92 -2.92 -6.15 -20.23
N SER A 93 -1.69 -6.66 -20.31
CA SER A 93 -0.48 -5.86 -20.20
C SER A 93 -0.30 -5.09 -21.50
N PRO A 94 -0.40 -3.75 -21.53
CA PRO A 94 0.18 -2.98 -22.62
C PRO A 94 1.68 -2.99 -22.34
N ARG A 95 2.41 -3.96 -22.91
CA ARG A 95 3.86 -4.05 -22.77
C ARG A 95 4.62 -2.91 -23.46
N ASP A 96 3.94 -1.91 -24.02
CA ASP A 96 4.54 -1.01 -24.99
C ASP A 96 4.67 0.46 -24.54
N GLU A 97 4.37 0.83 -23.29
CA GLU A 97 4.41 2.25 -22.89
C GLU A 97 5.05 2.53 -21.52
N PHE A 98 6.21 1.96 -21.26
CA PHE A 98 7.13 2.49 -20.23
C PHE A 98 8.50 2.75 -20.86
N SER A 99 8.67 3.90 -21.49
CA SER A 99 9.97 4.40 -21.95
C SER A 99 10.51 5.42 -20.95
N PHE A 100 11.46 5.00 -20.12
CA PHE A 100 12.31 5.89 -19.33
C PHE A 100 13.50 6.36 -20.19
N CYS A 101 13.35 7.45 -20.95
CA CYS A 101 14.51 8.22 -21.44
C CYS A 101 14.86 9.33 -20.44
N MET A 102 15.46 8.91 -19.32
CA MET A 102 16.30 9.78 -18.50
C MET A 102 17.72 9.65 -19.07
N ASP A 103 18.11 10.55 -19.98
CA ASP A 103 19.54 10.77 -20.24
C ASP A 103 19.82 12.20 -20.74
N GLY A 104 20.69 12.89 -19.98
CA GLY A 104 21.66 13.82 -20.55
C GLY A 104 21.20 15.24 -20.90
N PHE A 105 21.46 16.16 -19.98
CA PHE A 105 21.66 17.58 -20.26
C PHE A 105 22.71 17.79 -21.39
N ARG A 106 22.28 17.96 -22.66
CA ARG A 106 23.12 18.56 -23.71
C ARG A 106 22.28 19.23 -24.81
N ARG A 107 22.44 20.55 -24.92
CA ARG A 107 22.00 21.40 -26.04
C ARG A 107 22.43 20.80 -27.39
N CYS A 108 21.58 20.91 -28.41
CA CYS A 108 21.83 21.63 -29.67
C CYS A 108 20.61 21.50 -30.60
N GLY A 109 20.12 22.63 -31.10
CA GLY A 109 19.13 22.65 -32.17
C GLY A 109 19.72 22.18 -33.50
N GLY A 110 18.85 21.93 -34.47
CA GLY A 110 19.23 21.65 -35.85
C GLY A 110 18.22 20.73 -36.53
N ALA A 111 17.49 21.29 -37.48
CA ALA A 111 16.59 20.58 -38.38
C ALA A 111 17.32 19.55 -39.26
N THR A 112 16.63 18.46 -39.60
CA THR A 112 16.65 17.76 -40.92
C THR A 112 15.59 16.66 -40.85
N SER A 113 14.42 16.83 -41.49
CA SER A 113 14.12 16.39 -42.86
C SER A 113 14.31 14.89 -43.07
N TRP A 114 13.20 14.14 -42.99
CA TRP A 114 13.14 12.76 -43.48
C TRP A 114 12.53 12.75 -44.88
N VAL A 115 13.37 12.56 -45.89
CA VAL A 115 12.95 12.00 -47.18
C VAL A 115 13.76 10.74 -47.38
N LEU A 116 13.08 9.62 -47.58
CA LEU A 116 13.68 8.45 -48.22
C LEU A 116 12.95 8.25 -49.55
N THR A 117 13.74 8.38 -50.62
CA THR A 117 13.44 7.88 -51.97
C THR A 117 13.92 6.44 -52.04
#